data_AF-A0A854WFK6-F1
#
_entry.id   AF-A0A854WFK6-F1
#
_cell.length_a   1.000
_cell.length_b   1.000
_cell.length_c   1.000
_cell.angle_alpha   90.00
_cell.angle_beta   90.00
_cell.angle_gamma   90.00
#
_symmetry.space_group_name_H-M   'P 1'
#
loop_
_entity.id
_entity.type
_entity.pdbx_description
1 polymer ?
#
loop_
_entity_poly.entity_id
_entity_poly.type
_entity_poly.pdbx_seq_one_letter_code
_entity_poly.pdbx_strand_id
1 'polypeptide(L)' 'MGNEVFEIRDYLVENNYPKGFIFMLDDYFTNKAISKEEINDIMSLPKEEYEYFINNYQLRGANNA' A
#
# COMPACT_ATOMS: atom_id res chain seq x y z
N MET A 1 19.21 2.56 -3.68
CA MET A 1 17.82 2.76 -3.21
C MET A 1 17.16 1.40 -2.90
N GLY A 2 17.84 0.55 -2.12
CA GLY A 2 17.38 -0.83 -1.88
C GLY A 2 17.22 -1.18 -0.39
N ASN A 3 17.65 -0.33 0.54
CA ASN A 3 17.56 -0.61 1.98
C ASN A 3 16.37 0.13 2.62
N GLU A 4 16.17 1.40 2.27
CA GLU A 4 15.13 2.26 2.88
C GLU A 4 13.70 1.74 2.69
N VAL A 5 13.39 1.13 1.54
CA VAL A 5 12.04 0.58 1.26
C VAL A 5 11.76 -0.66 2.12
N PHE A 6 12.77 -1.49 2.37
CA PHE A 6 12.62 -2.64 3.26
C PHE A 6 12.52 -2.20 4.72
N GLU A 7 13.30 -1.20 5.14
CA GLU A 7 13.22 -0.62 6.50
C GLU A 7 11.84 -0.02 6.80
N ILE A 8 11.21 0.69 5.85
CA ILE A 8 9.86 1.23 6.03
C ILE A 8 8.82 0.10 6.07
N ARG A 9 8.94 -0.91 5.20
CA ARG A 9 8.01 -2.04 5.18
C ARG A 9 8.04 -2.82 6.49
N ASP A 10 9.25 -3.14 6.97
CA ASP A 10 9.43 -3.89 8.22
C ASP A 10 8.88 -3.08 9.40
N TYR A 11 9.16 -1.77 9.46
CA TYR A 11 8.58 -0.88 10.47
C TYR A 11 7.04 -0.91 10.47
N LEU A 12 6.41 -0.87 9.30
CA LEU A 12 4.94 -0.91 9.19
C LEU A 12 4.37 -2.26 9.65
N VAL A 13 5.04 -3.37 9.34
CA VAL A 13 4.64 -4.71 9.80
C VAL A 13 4.78 -4.82 11.32
N GLU A 14 5.92 -4.42 11.88
CA GLU A 14 6.21 -4.50 13.33
C GLU A 14 5.24 -3.65 14.16
N ASN A 15 4.76 -2.54 13.60
CA ASN A 15 3.79 -1.65 14.24
C ASN A 15 2.32 -2.00 13.93
N ASN A 16 2.05 -3.18 13.37
CA ASN A 16 0.70 -3.69 13.07
C ASN A 16 -0.14 -2.77 12.17
N TYR A 17 0.48 -2.12 11.19
CA TYR A 17 -0.28 -1.38 10.19
C TYR A 17 -1.12 -2.34 9.32
N PRO A 18 -2.26 -1.87 8.76
CA PRO A 18 -3.11 -2.70 7.92
C PRO A 18 -2.35 -3.30 6.74
N LYS A 19 -2.52 -4.60 6.52
CA LYS A 19 -1.82 -5.33 5.45
C LYS A 19 -2.09 -4.75 4.06
N GLY A 20 -3.33 -4.33 3.80
CA GLY A 20 -3.67 -3.71 2.52
C GLY A 20 -3.06 -2.31 2.33
N PHE A 21 -2.77 -1.59 3.41
CA PHE A 21 -2.00 -0.33 3.33
C PHE A 21 -0.57 -0.60 2.89
N ILE A 22 0.08 -1.61 3.50
CA ILE A 22 1.42 -2.03 3.11
C ILE A 22 1.44 -2.49 1.64
N PHE A 23 0.44 -3.24 1.20
CA PHE A 23 0.31 -3.67 -0.19
C PHE A 23 0.09 -2.53 -1.18
N MET A 24 -0.68 -1.52 -0.80
CA MET A 24 -0.85 -0.32 -1.63
C MET A 24 0.47 0.43 -1.79
N LEU A 25 1.29 0.52 -0.74
CA LEU A 25 2.62 1.10 -0.83
C LEU A 25 3.57 0.25 -1.67
N ASP A 26 3.51 -1.08 -1.54
CA ASP A 26 4.27 -2.00 -2.39
C ASP A 26 3.90 -1.81 -3.87
N ASP A 27 2.60 -1.69 -4.18
CA ASP A 27 2.14 -1.44 -5.55
C ASP A 27 2.59 -0.07 -6.08
N TYR A 28 2.71 0.94 -5.21
CA TYR A 28 3.15 2.29 -5.62
C TYR A 28 4.67 2.39 -5.80
N PHE A 29 5.44 1.94 -4.81
CA PHE A 29 6.88 2.11 -4.79
C PHE A 29 7.61 1.02 -5.57
N THR A 30 7.14 -0.22 -5.47
CA THR A 30 7.83 -1.39 -6.03
C THR A 30 7.21 -1.83 -7.34
N ASN A 31 5.92 -2.18 -7.35
CA ASN A 31 5.31 -2.82 -8.53
C ASN A 31 4.87 -1.82 -9.61
N LYS A 32 4.78 -0.53 -9.29
CA LYS A 32 4.27 0.53 -10.17
C LYS A 32 2.88 0.20 -10.74
N ALA A 33 2.05 -0.47 -9.95
CA ALA A 33 0.72 -0.98 -10.31
C ALA A 33 -0.43 -0.06 -9.86
N ILE A 34 -0.12 1.01 -9.11
CA ILE A 34 -1.04 2.07 -8.74
C ILE A 34 -0.38 3.43 -8.95
N SER A 35 -1.12 4.39 -9.47
CA SER A 35 -0.63 5.74 -9.72
C SER A 35 -0.73 6.63 -8.47
N LYS A 36 -0.01 7.76 -8.49
CA LYS A 36 -0.12 8.78 -7.44
C LYS A 36 -1.52 9.39 -7.39
N GLU A 37 -2.14 9.57 -8.55
CA GLU A 37 -3.51 10.11 -8.67
C GLU A 37 -4.52 9.20 -7.98
N GLU A 38 -4.46 7.89 -8.27
CA GLU A 38 -5.31 6.91 -7.58
C GLU A 38 -5.11 6.91 -6.06
N ILE A 39 -3.87 7.01 -5.57
CA ILE A 39 -3.62 7.11 -4.12
C ILE A 39 -4.26 8.36 -3.54
N ASN A 40 -4.13 9.51 -4.22
CA ASN A 40 -4.74 10.75 -3.74
C ASN A 40 -6.27 10.63 -3.68
N ASP A 41 -6.89 9.97 -4.66
CA ASP A 41 -8.33 9.73 -4.67
C ASP A 41 -8.74 8.83 -3.49
N ILE A 42 -8.00 7.75 -3.24
CA ILE A 42 -8.24 6.84 -2.11
C ILE A 42 -8.09 7.57 -0.77
N MET A 43 -7.03 8.38 -0.62
CA MET A 43 -6.76 9.15 0.59
C MET A 43 -7.77 10.28 0.81
N SER A 44 -8.52 10.67 -0.22
CA SER A 44 -9.58 11.68 -0.14
C SER A 44 -10.94 11.08 0.22
N LEU A 45 -11.06 9.75 0.34
CA LEU A 45 -12.29 9.08 0.72
C LEU A 45 -12.69 9.41 2.18
N PRO A 46 -13.99 9.36 2.51
CA PRO A 46 -14.44 9.35 3.89
C PRO A 46 -13.75 8.24 4.68
N LYS A 47 -13.49 8.47 5.97
CA LYS A 47 -12.72 7.56 6.83
C LYS A 47 -13.19 6.10 6.75
N GLU A 48 -14.49 5.86 6.80
CA GLU A 48 -15.06 4.51 6.75
C GLU A 48 -14.81 3.82 5.40
N GLU A 49 -14.93 4.57 4.31
CA GLU A 49 -14.66 4.07 2.95
C GLU A 49 -13.17 3.81 2.72
N TYR A 50 -12.32 4.69 3.25
CA TYR A 50 -10.87 4.50 3.26
C TYR A 50 -10.48 3.24 4.04
N GLU A 51 -10.99 3.08 5.26
CA GLU A 51 -10.73 1.89 6.08
C GLU A 51 -11.22 0.62 5.40
N TYR A 52 -12.41 0.65 4.81
CA TYR A 52 -12.93 -0.47 4.02
C TYR A 52 -12.03 -0.78 2.83
N PHE A 53 -11.61 0.23 2.08
CA PHE A 53 -10.72 0.07 0.94
C PHE A 53 -9.39 -0.57 1.35
N ILE A 54 -8.74 -0.02 2.37
CA ILE A 54 -7.45 -0.51 2.88
C ILE A 54 -7.57 -1.93 3.43
N ASN A 55 -8.63 -2.26 4.15
CA ASN A 55 -8.81 -3.61 4.70
C ASN A 55 -9.03 -4.67 3.62
N ASN A 56 -9.53 -4.28 2.45
CA ASN A 56 -9.80 -5.17 1.32
C ASN A 56 -8.78 -5.05 0.18
N TYR A 57 -7.77 -4.18 0.30
CA TYR A 57 -6.79 -3.97 -0.75
C TYR A 57 -5.92 -5.22 -0.98
N GLN A 58 -5.88 -5.68 -2.23
CA GLN A 58 -5.07 -6.80 -2.66
C GLN A 58 -3.93 -6.31 -3.56
N LEU A 59 -2.75 -6.91 -3.38
CA LEU A 59 -1.57 -6.61 -4.17
C LEU A 59 -1.83 -6.91 -5.65
N ARG A 60 -1.79 -5.87 -6.49
CA ARG A 60 -2.12 -5.92 -7.92
C ARG A 60 -0.94 -6.37 -8.76
N GLY A 61 0.26 -5.95 -8.37
CA GLY A 61 1.50 -6.23 -9.10
C GLY A 61 2.18 -7.57 -8.79
N ALA A 62 1.54 -8.45 -8.01
CA ALA A 62 2.12 -9.73 -7.59
C ALA A 62 2.23 -10.79 -8.69
N ASN A 63 1.85 -10.46 -9.94
CA ASN A 63 2.07 -11.33 -11.08
C ASN A 63 3.47 -11.07 -11.63
N ASN A 64 4.46 -11.80 -11.10
CA ASN A 64 5.60 -12.39 -11.82
C ASN A 64 6.64 -12.88 -10.79
N ALA A 65 6.42 -14.07 -10.24
CA ALA A 65 7.47 -14.95 -9.73
C ALA A 65 7.17 -16.37 -10.20
#